data_AF-A0A091E7C4-F1
#
_entry.id   AF-A0A091E7C4-F1
#
_cell.length_a   1.000
_cell.length_b   1.000
_cell.length_c   1.000
_cell.angle_alpha   90.00
_cell.angle_beta   90.00
_cell.angle_gamma   90.00
#
_symmetry.space_group_name_H-M   'P 1'
#
loop_
_entity.id
_entity.type
_entity.pdbx_description
1 polymer ?
#
loop_
_entity_poly.entity_id
_entity_poly.type
_entity_poly.pdbx_seq_one_letter_code
_entity_poly.pdbx_strand_id
1 'polypeptide(L)'
;MALGNPTGWAVITEFQFQGKWFVIGVAENTIRNGSQRHFKMYRVTYELKDDHSYNVTTTLLRNNFCDHWTRTVVPNAYPGQYTLGNITRES
;
A
#
# COMPACT_ATOMS: atom_id res chain seq x y z
N MET A 1 -21.10 -8.57 -17.79
CA MET A 1 -21.25 -9.99 -17.42
C MET A 1 -19.94 -10.41 -16.76
N ALA A 2 -19.91 -10.53 -15.43
CA ALA A 2 -18.69 -10.96 -14.74
C ALA A 2 -18.54 -12.47 -14.94
N LEU A 3 -17.44 -12.90 -15.56
CA LEU A 3 -17.08 -14.31 -15.64
C LEU A 3 -16.68 -14.75 -14.23
N GLY A 4 -17.54 -15.55 -13.58
CA GLY A 4 -17.27 -16.11 -12.26
C GLY A 4 -16.12 -17.11 -12.31
N ASN A 5 -15.15 -16.96 -11.40
CA ASN A 5 -14.02 -17.87 -11.25
C ASN A 5 -14.49 -19.21 -10.66
N PRO A 6 -14.14 -20.38 -11.25
CA PRO A 6 -14.57 -21.71 -10.78
C PRO A 6 -14.07 -22.10 -9.38
N THR A 7 -13.22 -21.29 -8.74
CA THR A 7 -12.70 -21.58 -7.40
C THR A 7 -13.63 -21.15 -6.26
N GLY A 8 -14.65 -20.31 -6.52
CA GLY A 8 -15.53 -19.79 -5.48
C GLY A 8 -14.91 -18.68 -4.60
N TRP A 9 -13.68 -18.23 -4.92
CA TRP A 9 -13.05 -17.09 -4.25
C TRP A 9 -13.38 -15.81 -5.01
N ALA A 10 -13.79 -14.77 -4.28
CA ALA A 10 -13.93 -13.44 -4.84
C ALA A 10 -12.55 -12.92 -5.27
N VAL A 11 -12.40 -12.59 -6.55
CA VAL A 11 -11.25 -11.83 -7.04
C VAL A 11 -11.49 -10.38 -6.64
N ILE A 12 -10.66 -9.83 -5.77
CA ILE A 12 -10.71 -8.41 -5.42
C ILE A 12 -10.22 -7.61 -6.63
N THR A 13 -11.07 -6.74 -7.17
CA THR A 13 -10.68 -5.84 -8.26
C THR A 13 -9.92 -4.63 -7.72
N GLU A 14 -9.19 -3.93 -8.60
CA GLU A 14 -8.49 -2.69 -8.26
C GLU A 14 -9.45 -1.65 -7.67
N PHE A 15 -10.62 -1.50 -8.29
CA PHE A 15 -11.66 -0.60 -7.81
C PHE A 15 -12.18 -0.98 -6.42
N GLN A 16 -12.28 -2.28 -6.09
CA GLN A 16 -12.70 -2.74 -4.77
C GLN A 16 -11.60 -2.60 -3.71
N PHE A 17 -10.33 -2.64 -4.11
CA PHE A 17 -9.19 -2.54 -3.19
C PHE A 17 -8.85 -1.10 -2.78
N GLN A 18 -9.23 -0.11 -3.60
CA GLN A 18 -8.99 1.30 -3.29
C GLN A 18 -9.60 1.71 -1.95
N GLY A 19 -9.04 2.73 -1.30
CA GLY A 19 -9.56 3.30 -0.07
C GLY A 19 -8.56 3.29 1.08
N LYS A 20 -9.09 3.40 2.30
CA LYS A 20 -8.32 3.57 3.54
C LYS A 20 -8.11 2.23 4.21
N TRP A 21 -6.84 1.91 4.49
CA TRP A 21 -6.40 0.72 5.17
C TRP A 21 -5.63 1.07 6.45
N PHE A 22 -5.89 0.35 7.52
CA PHE A 22 -5.17 0.49 8.79
C PHE A 22 -4.14 -0.62 8.93
N VAL A 23 -2.89 -0.24 9.16
CA VAL A 23 -1.79 -1.19 9.36
C VAL A 23 -1.76 -1.60 10.82
N ILE A 24 -2.19 -2.83 11.08
CA ILE A 24 -2.22 -3.43 12.42
C ILE A 24 -0.99 -4.28 12.74
N GLY A 25 -0.15 -4.59 11.73
CA GLY A 25 1.06 -5.38 11.89
C GLY A 25 2.04 -5.16 10.74
N VAL A 26 3.34 -5.24 11.03
CA VAL A 26 4.45 -5.05 10.07
C VAL A 26 5.53 -6.08 10.36
N ALA A 27 6.06 -6.72 9.32
CA ALA A 27 7.22 -7.61 9.41
C ALA A 27 8.17 -7.32 8.24
N GLU A 28 9.44 -7.06 8.53
CA GLU A 28 10.49 -6.75 7.54
C GLU A 28 11.84 -7.23 8.09
N ASN A 29 12.79 -7.65 7.23
CA ASN A 29 14.10 -8.13 7.70
C ASN A 29 14.90 -7.04 8.45
N THR A 30 14.66 -5.78 8.11
CA THR A 30 15.35 -4.61 8.68
C THR A 30 14.73 -4.19 10.01
N ILE A 31 13.49 -4.63 10.28
CA ILE A 31 12.78 -4.37 11.53
C ILE A 31 13.21 -5.42 12.55
N ARG A 32 14.17 -5.05 13.38
CA ARG A 32 14.65 -5.88 14.50
C ARG A 32 13.84 -5.60 15.76
N ASN A 33 13.47 -6.66 16.46
CA ASN A 33 12.83 -6.61 17.77
C ASN A 33 13.71 -5.81 18.74
N GLY A 34 13.18 -4.74 19.33
CA GLY A 34 13.92 -3.85 20.24
C GLY A 34 14.59 -2.63 19.59
N SER A 35 14.54 -2.47 18.26
CA SER A 35 14.85 -1.16 17.66
C SER A 35 13.69 -0.21 17.95
N GLN A 36 13.98 0.99 18.45
CA GLN A 36 13.08 2.01 19.04
C GLN A 36 11.91 2.52 18.16
N ARG A 37 11.61 1.89 17.02
CA ARG A 37 10.38 2.17 16.28
C ARG A 37 9.23 1.41 16.93
N HIS A 38 8.65 2.01 17.96
CA HIS A 38 7.25 1.72 18.29
C HIS A 38 6.42 2.09 17.06
N PHE A 39 6.14 1.11 16.21
CA PHE A 39 5.19 1.26 15.12
C PHE A 39 3.82 1.46 15.76
N LYS A 40 3.42 2.73 15.91
CA LYS A 40 2.03 3.07 16.19
C LYS A 40 1.21 2.67 14.98
N MET A 41 -0.01 2.20 15.21
CA MET A 41 -0.97 1.96 14.13
C MET A 41 -1.01 3.19 13.22
N TYR A 42 -0.91 2.96 11.92
CA TYR A 42 -0.90 4.01 10.91
C TYR A 42 -1.83 3.65 9.76
N ARG A 43 -2.15 4.63 8.93
CA ARG A 43 -3.09 4.47 7.82
C ARG A 43 -2.37 4.58 6.49
N VAL A 44 -2.77 3.76 5.54
CA VAL A 44 -2.39 3.84 4.13
C VAL A 44 -3.65 4.05 3.30
N THR A 45 -3.64 5.02 2.40
CA THR A 45 -4.74 5.28 1.47
C THR A 45 -4.28 4.92 0.06
N TYR A 46 -5.04 4.06 -0.61
CA TYR A 46 -4.84 3.70 -2.01
C TYR A 46 -5.86 4.46 -2.86
N GLU A 47 -5.40 5.35 -3.71
CA GLU A 47 -6.23 6.11 -4.65
C GLU A 47 -5.94 5.64 -6.07
N LEU A 48 -6.93 5.01 -6.71
CA LEU A 48 -6.81 4.46 -8.06
C LEU A 48 -6.81 5.60 -9.08
N LYS A 49 -5.88 5.54 -10.03
CA LYS A 49 -5.71 6.50 -11.12
C LYS A 49 -6.25 5.91 -12.43
N ASP A 50 -6.48 6.77 -13.42
CA ASP A 50 -7.02 6.37 -14.73
C ASP A 50 -6.10 5.41 -15.49
N ASP A 51 -4.79 5.45 -15.23
CA ASP A 51 -3.78 4.55 -15.79
C ASP A 51 -3.63 3.23 -15.00
N HIS A 52 -4.59 2.93 -14.12
CA HIS A 52 -4.59 1.79 -13.20
C HIS A 52 -3.45 1.79 -12.16
N SER A 53 -2.66 2.86 -12.07
CA SER A 53 -1.73 3.04 -10.95
C SER A 53 -2.45 3.46 -9.67
N TYR A 54 -1.79 3.28 -8.52
CA TYR A 54 -2.26 3.86 -7.27
C TYR A 54 -1.33 4.95 -6.78
N ASN A 55 -1.91 6.06 -6.34
CA ASN A 55 -1.27 6.92 -5.35
C ASN A 55 -1.46 6.30 -3.97
N VAL A 56 -0.36 5.84 -3.38
CA VAL A 56 -0.31 5.23 -2.05
C VAL A 56 0.18 6.27 -1.06
N THR A 57 -0.73 6.81 -0.26
CA THR A 57 -0.40 7.81 0.75
C THR A 57 -0.39 7.16 2.13
N THR A 58 0.77 7.14 2.76
CA THR A 58 0.93 6.69 4.15
C THR A 58 0.88 7.89 5.07
N THR A 59 0.10 7.76 6.15
CA THR A 59 -0.01 8.74 7.24
C THR A 59 0.37 8.05 8.54
N LEU A 60 1.50 8.45 9.12
CA LEU A 60 2.03 7.84 10.35
C LEU A 60 2.47 8.90 11.36
N LEU A 61 2.49 8.52 12.64
CA LEU A 61 2.95 9.38 13.73
C LEU A 61 4.42 9.09 14.04
N ARG A 62 5.31 10.05 13.80
CA ARG A 62 6.75 9.95 14.09
C ARG A 62 7.19 11.12 14.95
N ASN A 63 7.83 10.86 16.08
CA ASN A 63 8.32 11.90 17.00
C ASN A 63 7.25 12.95 17.38
N ASN A 64 6.00 12.52 17.56
CA ASN A 64 4.82 13.37 17.80
C ASN A 64 4.38 14.27 16.63
N PHE A 65 4.95 14.12 15.44
CA PHE A 65 4.52 14.78 14.22
C PHE A 65 3.84 13.80 13.26
N CYS A 66 2.87 14.30 12.50
CA CYS A 66 2.18 13.53 11.48
C CYS A 66 2.99 13.58 10.18
N ASP A 67 3.64 12.47 9.84
CA ASP A 67 4.37 12.32 8.59
C ASP A 67 3.42 11.79 7.51
N HIS A 68 3.45 12.44 6.35
CA HIS A 68 2.74 12.02 5.15
C HIS A 68 3.75 11.74 4.05
N TRP A 69 3.68 10.55 3.45
CA TRP A 69 4.44 10.26 2.24
C TRP A 69 3.56 9.59 1.21
N THR A 70 3.64 10.06 -0.02
CA THR A 70 2.90 9.53 -1.16
C THR A 70 3.87 8.92 -2.16
N ARG A 71 3.59 7.69 -2.59
CA ARG A 71 4.31 7.02 -3.67
C ARG A 71 3.32 6.51 -4.68
N THR A 72 3.70 6.52 -5.95
CA THR A 72 2.90 5.90 -7.00
C THR A 72 3.35 4.45 -7.17
N VAL A 73 2.41 3.51 -7.20
CA VAL A 73 2.69 2.11 -7.55
C VAL A 73 2.00 1.77 -8.86
N VAL A 74 2.74 1.16 -9.78
CA VAL A 74 2.31 0.89 -11.16
C VAL A 74 2.06 -0.60 -11.33
N PRO A 75 0.97 -1.03 -11.99
CA PRO A 75 0.68 -2.44 -12.23
C PRO A 75 1.85 -3.17 -12.91
N ASN A 76 2.02 -4.44 -12.56
CA ASN A 76 2.97 -5.35 -13.21
C ASN A 76 2.22 -6.43 -14.02
N ALA A 77 2.92 -7.46 -14.48
CA ALA A 77 2.41 -8.50 -15.38
C ALA A 77 1.17 -9.27 -14.85
N TYR A 78 0.93 -9.31 -13.54
CA TYR A 78 -0.16 -10.08 -12.93
C TYR A 78 -1.02 -9.23 -11.98
N PRO A 79 -2.34 -9.51 -11.88
CA PRO A 79 -3.22 -8.84 -10.93
C PRO A 79 -2.70 -8.91 -9.50
N GLY A 80 -2.73 -7.77 -8.79
CA GLY A 80 -2.23 -7.66 -7.43
C GLY A 80 -0.72 -7.48 -7.30
N GLN A 81 0.04 -7.51 -8.40
CA GLN A 81 1.46 -7.18 -8.41
C GLN A 81 1.68 -5.75 -8.89
N TYR A 82 2.48 -5.00 -8.15
CA TYR A 82 2.84 -3.62 -8.47
C TYR A 82 4.33 -3.39 -8.29
N THR A 83 4.84 -2.39 -9.00
CA THR A 83 6.20 -1.87 -8.85
C THR A 83 6.16 -0.41 -8.40
N LEU A 84 7.24 0.06 -7.77
CA LEU A 84 7.32 1.46 -7.36
C LEU A 84 7.58 2.34 -8.59
N GLY A 85 6.68 3.28 -8.87
CA GLY A 85 6.86 4.30 -9.90
C GLY A 85 7.81 5.39 -9.44
N ASN A 86 8.62 5.92 -10.36
CA ASN A 86 9.53 7.05 -10.18
C ASN A 86 10.31 7.03 -8.84
N ILE A 87 11.34 6.20 -8.79
CA ILE A 87 12.29 6.18 -7.67
C ILE A 87 13.23 7.39 -7.78
N THR A 88 12.75 8.58 -7.44
CA THR A 88 13.68 9.69 -7.14
C THR A 88 14.33 9.39 -5.80
N ARG A 89 15.61 8.97 -5.85
CA ARG A 89 16.47 9.00 -4.66
C ARG A 89 16.67 10.46 -4.27
N GLU A 90 15.92 10.97 -3.29
CA GLU A 90 16.43 12.10 -2.52
C GLU A 90 17.51 11.54 -1.59
N SER A 91 18.76 11.82 -1.99
CA SER A 91 20.00 11.56 -1.26
C SER A 91 20.19 12.53 -0.11
#